data_AF-A0A2D8PK37-F1
#
_entry.id   AF-A0A2D8PK37-F1
#
_cell.length_a   1.000
_cell.length_b   1.000
_cell.length_c   1.000
_cell.angle_alpha   90.00
_cell.angle_beta   90.00
_cell.angle_gamma   90.00
#
_symmetry.space_group_name_H-M   'P 1'
#
loop_
_entity.id
_entity.type
_entity.pdbx_description
1 polymer ?
#
loop_
_entity_poly.entity_id
_entity_poly.type
_entity_poly.pdbx_seq_one_letter_code
_entity_poly.pdbx_strand_id
1 'polypeptide(L)'
;MTVTHLEVTEIVPCTKDLPVVMNEIPLGVEFISGESYKAIVNGEVTNSFVGREPAGRPVVVKESPVESVELIILESFPPQYRIKVVSTMSGSSCSQFNGYDISRPFVNNIQVNVTYLAPAGVVECTADVAYAETDIPLGNDFNYKEEYTVAVNNVSGTFIAQ
;
A
#
# COMPACT_ATOMS: atom_id res chain seq x y z
N MET A 1 -10.69 -16.06 24.96
CA MET A 1 -9.70 -15.09 25.46
C MET A 1 -10.16 -14.55 26.80
N THR A 2 -9.25 -14.00 27.59
CA THR A 2 -9.56 -13.45 28.91
C THR A 2 -9.07 -12.01 28.98
N VAL A 3 -9.93 -11.09 29.41
CA VAL A 3 -9.59 -9.70 29.70
C VAL A 3 -9.66 -9.54 31.20
N THR A 4 -8.60 -9.01 31.80
CA THR A 4 -8.51 -8.78 33.25
C THR A 4 -8.21 -7.31 33.51
N HIS A 5 -8.65 -6.82 34.66
CA HIS A 5 -8.25 -5.51 35.19
C HIS A 5 -7.63 -5.68 36.57
N LEU A 6 -6.83 -4.69 36.97
CA LEU A 6 -6.29 -4.62 38.32
C LEU A 6 -7.29 -3.87 39.21
N GLU A 7 -7.57 -4.44 40.38
CA GLU A 7 -8.34 -3.76 41.42
C GLU A 7 -7.43 -3.30 42.55
N VAL A 8 -7.75 -2.15 43.13
CA VAL A 8 -7.06 -1.64 44.31
C VAL A 8 -7.55 -2.41 45.52
N THR A 9 -6.62 -2.99 46.29
CA THR A 9 -6.92 -3.82 47.47
C THR A 9 -6.98 -3.02 48.77
N GLU A 10 -6.56 -1.75 48.76
CA GLU A 10 -6.59 -0.84 49.90
C GLU A 10 -7.71 0.20 49.80
N ILE A 11 -8.21 0.68 50.94
CA ILE A 11 -9.27 1.68 51.00
C ILE A 11 -8.68 3.06 50.67
N VAL A 12 -8.60 3.39 49.39
CA VAL A 12 -8.16 4.70 48.88
C VAL A 12 -9.41 5.54 48.58
N PRO A 13 -9.46 6.84 48.96
CA PRO A 13 -10.61 7.71 48.66
C PRO A 13 -10.66 8.05 47.17
N CYS A 14 -11.21 7.14 46.37
CA CYS A 14 -11.46 7.33 44.93
C CYS A 14 -12.95 7.51 44.68
N THR A 15 -13.30 8.33 43.68
CA THR A 15 -14.67 8.38 43.15
C THR A 15 -14.99 7.04 42.47
N LYS A 16 -16.23 6.54 42.62
CA LYS A 16 -16.71 5.30 41.99
C LYS A 16 -17.04 5.52 40.52
N ASP A 17 -16.16 6.22 39.81
CA ASP A 17 -16.27 6.40 38.37
C ASP A 17 -15.74 5.12 37.73
N LEU A 18 -16.59 4.43 36.96
CA LEU A 18 -16.21 3.21 36.24
C LEU A 18 -15.63 3.63 34.89
N PRO A 19 -14.30 3.64 34.70
CA PRO A 19 -13.71 4.04 33.43
C PRO A 19 -14.03 2.98 32.37
N VAL A 20 -14.48 3.44 31.20
CA VAL A 20 -14.60 2.59 30.01
C VAL A 20 -13.29 2.68 29.25
N VAL A 21 -12.69 1.53 28.95
CA VAL A 21 -11.48 1.42 28.11
C VAL A 21 -11.85 0.65 26.85
N MET A 22 -11.55 1.22 25.69
CA MET A 22 -11.71 0.56 24.39
C MET A 22 -10.36 0.02 23.95
N ASN A 23 -10.27 -1.29 23.73
CA ASN A 23 -9.08 -1.98 23.26
C ASN A 23 -9.41 -2.84 22.04
N GLU A 24 -8.48 -2.89 21.08
CA GLU A 24 -8.51 -3.83 19.96
C GLU A 24 -7.69 -5.08 20.32
N ILE A 25 -8.27 -6.27 20.17
CA ILE A 25 -7.59 -7.55 20.49
C ILE A 25 -7.40 -8.31 19.17
N PRO A 26 -6.16 -8.49 18.69
CA PRO A 26 -5.90 -9.27 17.47
C PRO A 26 -6.22 -10.75 17.72
N LEU A 27 -7.04 -11.34 16.84
CA LEU A 27 -7.49 -12.74 16.96
C LEU A 27 -6.56 -13.75 16.25
N GLY A 28 -5.49 -13.27 15.62
CA GLY A 28 -4.60 -14.08 14.77
C GLY A 28 -5.02 -14.08 13.30
N VAL A 29 -4.37 -14.95 12.52
CA VAL A 29 -4.56 -15.06 11.05
C VAL A 29 -4.99 -16.46 10.60
N GLU A 30 -5.15 -17.39 11.54
CA GLU A 30 -5.41 -18.81 11.27
C GLU A 30 -6.93 -19.10 11.26
N PHE A 31 -7.65 -18.50 10.33
CA PHE A 31 -9.07 -18.77 10.12
C PHE A 31 -9.31 -19.47 8.79
N ILE A 32 -10.16 -20.50 8.80
CA ILE A 32 -10.56 -21.20 7.57
C ILE A 32 -11.61 -20.36 6.86
N SER A 33 -11.41 -20.17 5.56
CA SER A 33 -12.29 -19.39 4.71
C SER A 33 -13.71 -19.97 4.70
N GLY A 34 -14.70 -19.12 4.93
CA GLY A 34 -16.11 -19.51 4.90
C GLY A 34 -16.62 -20.19 6.18
N GLU A 35 -15.75 -20.52 7.13
CA GLU A 35 -16.18 -21.06 8.41
C GLU A 35 -16.62 -19.95 9.37
N SER A 36 -17.66 -20.23 10.15
CA SER A 36 -18.18 -19.30 11.15
C SER A 36 -17.48 -19.53 12.49
N TYR A 37 -16.90 -18.47 13.03
CA TYR A 37 -16.20 -18.44 14.31
C TYR A 37 -16.94 -17.52 15.28
N LYS A 38 -16.77 -17.79 16.58
CA LYS A 38 -17.21 -16.91 17.66
C LYS A 38 -16.05 -16.64 18.59
N ALA A 39 -15.86 -15.39 18.97
CA ALA A 39 -14.96 -15.08 20.06
C ALA A 39 -15.71 -15.32 21.39
N ILE A 40 -15.01 -15.90 22.36
CA ILE A 40 -15.50 -16.00 23.74
C ILE A 40 -14.58 -15.15 24.59
N VAL A 41 -15.13 -14.10 25.20
CA VAL A 41 -14.41 -13.16 26.06
C VAL A 41 -14.93 -13.32 27.48
N ASN A 42 -14.07 -13.74 28.42
CA ASN A 42 -14.47 -13.97 29.82
C ASN A 42 -15.69 -14.89 29.99
N GLY A 43 -15.90 -15.83 29.06
CA GLY A 43 -17.03 -16.77 29.08
C GLY A 43 -18.30 -16.26 28.37
N GLU A 44 -18.34 -15.01 27.94
CA GLU A 44 -19.44 -14.46 27.16
C GLU A 44 -19.22 -14.67 25.66
N VAL A 45 -20.25 -15.13 24.95
CA VAL A 45 -20.21 -15.46 23.52
C VAL A 45 -20.51 -14.21 22.70
N THR A 46 -19.58 -13.79 21.85
CA THR A 46 -19.78 -12.65 20.96
C THR A 46 -20.62 -13.01 19.73
N ASN A 47 -20.95 -11.99 18.93
CA ASN A 47 -21.42 -12.20 17.57
C ASN A 47 -20.46 -13.06 16.76
N SER A 48 -21.00 -13.87 15.85
CA SER A 48 -20.21 -14.69 14.94
C SER A 48 -19.56 -13.83 13.87
N PHE A 49 -18.37 -14.23 13.42
CA PHE A 49 -17.71 -13.71 12.23
C PHE A 49 -17.30 -14.88 11.34
N VAL A 50 -17.15 -14.63 10.04
CA VAL A 50 -16.73 -15.67 9.10
C VAL A 50 -15.24 -15.52 8.84
N GLY A 51 -14.49 -16.61 9.01
CA GLY A 51 -13.08 -16.68 8.67
C GLY A 51 -12.88 -16.37 7.20
N ARG A 52 -11.87 -15.56 6.91
CA ARG A 52 -11.44 -15.25 5.55
C ARG A 52 -10.05 -15.82 5.37
N GLU A 53 -9.81 -16.41 4.21
CA GLU A 53 -8.54 -17.02 3.88
C GLU A 53 -7.37 -16.05 4.13
N PRO A 54 -6.30 -16.46 4.84
CA PRO A 54 -5.09 -15.65 5.03
C PRO A 54 -4.22 -15.58 3.77
N ALA A 55 -4.48 -16.43 2.78
CA ALA A 55 -3.98 -16.21 1.43
C ALA A 55 -4.69 -14.96 0.91
N GLY A 56 -3.94 -13.86 0.75
CA GLY A 56 -4.44 -12.67 0.08
C GLY A 56 -5.22 -13.10 -1.15
N ARG A 57 -6.47 -12.61 -1.26
CA ARG A 57 -7.38 -12.92 -2.38
C ARG A 57 -6.56 -13.01 -3.67
N PRO A 58 -6.79 -13.98 -4.56
CA PRO A 58 -6.00 -14.09 -5.78
C PRO A 58 -5.99 -12.72 -6.47
N VAL A 59 -4.78 -12.19 -6.68
CA VAL A 59 -4.55 -10.88 -7.29
C VAL A 59 -3.96 -11.06 -8.67
N VAL A 60 -4.24 -10.11 -9.55
CA VAL A 60 -3.62 -9.95 -10.86
C VAL A 60 -2.86 -8.64 -10.89
N VAL A 61 -1.70 -8.65 -11.53
CA VAL A 61 -0.93 -7.43 -11.79
C VAL A 61 -1.58 -6.70 -12.96
N LYS A 62 -1.81 -5.39 -12.80
CA LYS A 62 -2.31 -4.49 -13.84
C LYS A 62 -1.42 -3.26 -13.95
N GLU A 63 -1.34 -2.67 -15.13
CA GLU A 63 -0.68 -1.37 -15.31
C GLU A 63 -1.50 -0.27 -14.64
N SER A 64 -0.82 0.59 -13.88
CA SER A 64 -1.44 1.74 -13.21
C SER A 64 -1.62 2.89 -14.20
N PRO A 65 -2.81 3.51 -14.31
CA PRO A 65 -2.93 4.78 -15.02
C PRO A 65 -2.05 5.84 -14.35
N VAL A 66 -1.32 6.62 -15.15
CA VAL A 66 -0.39 7.65 -14.68
C VAL A 66 -1.07 9.01 -14.79
N GLU A 67 -1.11 9.75 -13.68
CA GLU A 67 -1.68 11.11 -13.60
C GLU A 67 -0.62 12.16 -13.86
N SER A 68 0.59 11.98 -13.32
CA SER A 68 1.70 12.91 -13.53
C SER A 68 3.06 12.24 -13.35
N VAL A 69 4.06 12.83 -14.02
CA VAL A 69 5.47 12.47 -13.92
C VAL A 69 6.27 13.77 -13.81
N GLU A 70 7.07 13.90 -12.77
CA GLU A 70 7.95 15.05 -12.53
C GLU A 70 9.40 14.59 -12.44
N LEU A 71 10.31 15.21 -13.20
CA LEU A 71 11.74 14.94 -13.10
C LEU A 71 12.35 15.76 -11.96
N ILE A 72 13.14 15.10 -11.13
CA ILE A 72 13.88 15.69 -10.03
C ILE A 72 15.37 15.40 -10.23
N ILE A 73 16.18 16.44 -10.32
CA ILE A 73 17.65 16.35 -10.35
C ILE A 73 18.17 16.66 -8.95
N LEU A 74 18.89 15.73 -8.35
CA LEU A 74 19.52 15.91 -7.05
C LEU A 74 20.90 16.52 -7.23
N GLU A 75 21.13 17.64 -6.53
CA GLU A 75 22.43 18.30 -6.43
C GLU A 75 23.45 17.41 -5.70
N SER A 76 24.08 16.52 -6.46
CA SER A 76 25.08 15.56 -6.01
C SER A 76 26.18 15.42 -7.07
N PHE A 77 27.31 14.80 -6.73
CA PHE A 77 28.42 14.59 -7.66
C PHE A 77 28.76 13.09 -7.72
N PRO A 78 28.42 12.38 -8.82
CA PRO A 78 27.69 12.86 -10.00
C PRO A 78 26.20 13.17 -9.72
N PRO A 79 25.52 14.00 -10.53
CA PRO A 79 24.10 14.28 -10.39
C PRO A 79 23.26 13.01 -10.41
N GLN A 80 22.23 12.94 -9.57
CA GLN A 80 21.29 11.82 -9.55
C GLN A 80 19.94 12.27 -10.08
N TYR A 81 19.35 11.45 -10.93
CA TYR A 81 18.07 11.71 -11.57
C TYR A 81 17.00 10.81 -10.95
N ARG A 82 15.86 11.39 -10.60
CA ARG A 82 14.68 10.68 -10.09
C ARG A 82 13.46 11.19 -10.84
N ILE A 83 12.43 10.36 -10.92
CA ILE A 83 11.10 10.82 -11.30
C ILE A 83 10.14 10.61 -10.13
N LYS A 84 9.29 11.59 -9.87
CA LYS A 84 8.14 11.45 -8.99
C LYS A 84 6.92 11.14 -9.86
N VAL A 85 6.32 9.98 -9.64
CA VAL A 85 5.16 9.50 -10.40
C VAL A 85 3.94 9.48 -9.49
N VAL A 86 2.85 10.09 -9.94
CA VAL A 86 1.53 9.93 -9.33
C VAL A 86 0.73 8.99 -10.23
N SER A 87 0.29 7.87 -9.66
CA SER A 87 -0.48 6.85 -10.38
C SER A 87 -1.77 6.51 -9.64
N THR A 88 -2.78 6.06 -10.38
CA THR A 88 -4.06 5.62 -9.82
C THR A 88 -4.21 4.11 -9.85
N MET A 89 -5.12 3.60 -9.01
CA MET A 89 -5.56 2.21 -9.03
C MET A 89 -7.07 2.15 -8.81
N SER A 90 -7.75 1.29 -9.58
CA SER A 90 -9.20 1.14 -9.52
C SER A 90 -9.60 0.20 -8.38
N GLY A 91 -10.64 0.53 -7.61
CA GLY A 91 -11.14 -0.33 -6.53
C GLY A 91 -10.35 -0.18 -5.23
N SER A 92 -10.36 1.02 -4.65
CA SER A 92 -9.49 1.44 -3.53
C SER A 92 -9.37 0.46 -2.36
N SER A 93 -10.46 -0.19 -1.95
CA SER A 93 -10.46 -1.14 -0.82
C SER A 93 -9.88 -2.52 -1.13
N CYS A 94 -9.63 -2.82 -2.41
CA CYS A 94 -9.17 -4.13 -2.86
C CYS A 94 -7.90 -4.08 -3.70
N SER A 95 -7.50 -2.89 -4.12
CA SER A 95 -6.33 -2.67 -4.95
C SER A 95 -5.19 -2.13 -4.12
N GLN A 96 -3.98 -2.53 -4.47
CA GLN A 96 -2.76 -2.12 -3.78
C GLN A 96 -1.68 -1.80 -4.79
N PHE A 97 -0.84 -0.81 -4.49
CA PHE A 97 0.35 -0.56 -5.29
C PHE A 97 1.23 -1.81 -5.30
N ASN A 98 1.67 -2.24 -6.49
CA ASN A 98 2.51 -3.43 -6.64
C ASN A 98 3.99 -3.04 -6.68
N GLY A 99 4.33 -2.12 -7.57
CA GLY A 99 5.72 -1.75 -7.81
C GLY A 99 5.94 -1.13 -9.18
N TYR A 100 7.22 -0.99 -9.53
CA TYR A 100 7.66 -0.52 -10.82
C TYR A 100 8.89 -1.28 -11.30
N ASP A 101 9.06 -1.33 -12.62
CA ASP A 101 10.24 -1.87 -13.30
C ASP A 101 10.82 -0.82 -14.25
N ILE A 102 12.15 -0.76 -14.35
CA ILE A 102 12.87 0.13 -15.26
C ILE A 102 13.59 -0.72 -16.31
N SER A 103 13.43 -0.38 -17.58
CA SER A 103 14.19 -0.96 -18.68
C SER A 103 14.73 0.14 -19.61
N ARG A 104 15.85 -0.16 -20.27
CA ARG A 104 16.56 0.77 -21.17
C ARG A 104 16.75 0.12 -22.54
N PRO A 105 15.68 0.03 -23.36
CA PRO A 105 15.73 -0.69 -24.62
C PRO A 105 16.67 -0.03 -25.64
N PHE A 106 16.91 1.28 -25.52
CA PHE A 106 17.81 2.05 -26.38
C PHE A 106 18.62 3.04 -25.55
N VAL A 107 19.74 3.53 -26.10
CA VAL A 107 20.74 4.38 -25.40
C VAL A 107 20.12 5.59 -24.69
N ASN A 108 19.08 6.21 -25.28
CA ASN A 108 18.44 7.42 -24.73
C ASN A 108 16.97 7.21 -24.32
N ASN A 109 16.51 5.97 -24.21
CA ASN A 109 15.12 5.68 -23.87
C ASN A 109 15.05 4.89 -22.57
N ILE A 110 14.30 5.43 -21.63
CA ILE A 110 14.04 4.84 -20.33
C ILE A 110 12.55 4.51 -20.30
N GLN A 111 12.24 3.23 -20.15
CA GLN A 111 10.87 2.77 -20.00
C GLN A 111 10.65 2.34 -18.56
N VAL A 112 9.61 2.90 -17.95
CA VAL A 112 9.18 2.60 -16.60
C VAL A 112 7.78 2.01 -16.66
N ASN A 113 7.64 0.79 -16.16
CA ASN A 113 6.33 0.16 -16.01
C ASN A 113 5.88 0.28 -14.55
N VAL A 114 4.76 0.93 -14.27
CA VAL A 114 4.18 1.08 -12.93
C VAL A 114 2.93 0.23 -12.83
N THR A 115 2.82 -0.58 -11.79
CA THR A 115 1.73 -1.56 -11.67
C THR A 115 1.06 -1.54 -10.30
N TYR A 116 -0.17 -2.06 -10.28
CA TYR A 116 -0.95 -2.31 -9.07
C TYR A 116 -1.51 -3.74 -9.08
N LEU A 117 -1.80 -4.25 -7.89
CA LEU A 117 -2.49 -5.52 -7.68
C LEU A 117 -3.99 -5.26 -7.64
N ALA A 118 -4.74 -5.91 -8.52
CA ALA A 118 -6.19 -5.93 -8.52
C ALA A 118 -6.69 -7.32 -8.15
N PRO A 119 -7.91 -7.48 -7.61
CA PRO A 119 -8.51 -8.80 -7.42
C PRO A 119 -8.69 -9.54 -8.76
N ALA A 120 -8.39 -10.83 -8.77
CA ALA A 120 -8.52 -11.70 -9.95
C ALA A 120 -9.98 -12.11 -10.26
N GLY A 121 -10.93 -11.80 -9.38
CA GLY A 121 -12.34 -12.18 -9.50
C GLY A 121 -13.28 -11.04 -9.14
N VAL A 122 -14.59 -11.31 -9.24
CA VAL A 122 -15.63 -10.36 -8.81
C VAL A 122 -15.62 -10.28 -7.29
N VAL A 123 -15.23 -9.14 -6.77
CA VAL A 123 -15.30 -8.80 -5.35
C VAL A 123 -15.96 -7.45 -5.20
N GLU A 124 -16.79 -7.35 -4.17
CA GLU A 124 -17.40 -6.09 -3.75
C GLU A 124 -16.30 -5.18 -3.18
N CYS A 125 -15.87 -4.23 -4.01
CA CYS A 125 -14.89 -3.22 -3.68
C CYS A 125 -15.57 -1.85 -3.75
N THR A 126 -15.14 -0.93 -2.90
CA THR A 126 -15.45 0.49 -3.06
C THR A 126 -14.98 0.98 -4.42
N ALA A 127 -15.83 1.73 -5.12
CA ALA A 127 -15.53 2.24 -6.46
C ALA A 127 -14.57 3.44 -6.46
N ASP A 128 -14.02 3.81 -5.30
CA ASP A 128 -13.12 4.96 -5.21
C ASP A 128 -11.81 4.70 -5.94
N VAL A 129 -11.25 5.77 -6.47
CA VAL A 129 -9.91 5.79 -7.05
C VAL A 129 -8.91 6.03 -5.93
N ALA A 130 -7.93 5.14 -5.80
CA ALA A 130 -6.79 5.35 -4.91
C ALA A 130 -5.59 5.86 -5.71
N TYR A 131 -4.76 6.68 -5.06
CA TYR A 131 -3.54 7.25 -5.63
C TYR A 131 -2.31 6.69 -4.93
N ALA A 132 -1.22 6.54 -5.68
CA ALA A 132 0.09 6.20 -5.18
C ALA A 132 1.12 7.20 -5.72
N GLU A 133 1.85 7.86 -4.82
CA GLU A 133 3.03 8.65 -5.16
C GLU A 133 4.28 7.77 -5.02
N THR A 134 5.07 7.68 -6.07
CA THR A 134 6.29 6.86 -6.08
C THR A 134 7.46 7.67 -6.60
N ASP A 135 8.54 7.71 -5.82
CA ASP A 135 9.81 8.23 -6.30
C ASP A 135 10.66 7.10 -6.89
N ILE A 136 11.02 7.23 -8.16
CA ILE A 136 11.74 6.21 -8.92
C ILE A 136 13.14 6.74 -9.27
N PRO A 137 14.22 6.13 -8.77
CA PRO A 137 15.57 6.53 -9.14
C PRO A 137 15.91 6.09 -10.56
N LEU A 138 16.29 7.05 -11.40
CA LEU A 138 16.83 6.79 -12.73
C LEU A 138 18.36 6.62 -12.72
N GLY A 139 19.03 6.89 -11.60
CA GLY A 139 20.48 6.73 -11.47
C GLY A 139 21.25 7.98 -11.87
N ASN A 140 22.50 7.80 -12.30
CA ASN A 140 23.48 8.86 -12.53
C ASN A 140 24.35 8.62 -13.78
N ASP A 141 23.95 7.68 -14.64
CA ASP A 141 24.70 7.19 -15.80
C ASP A 141 24.41 7.97 -17.09
N PHE A 142 24.07 9.25 -16.96
CA PHE A 142 23.65 10.11 -18.07
C PHE A 142 24.81 10.93 -18.62
N ASN A 143 24.93 10.98 -19.93
CA ASN A 143 25.94 11.77 -20.62
C ASN A 143 25.54 13.25 -20.61
N TYR A 144 26.50 14.10 -20.25
CA TYR A 144 26.31 15.54 -20.17
C TYR A 144 25.77 16.12 -21.48
N LYS A 145 24.70 16.92 -21.40
CA LYS A 145 24.01 17.57 -22.52
C LYS A 145 23.32 16.64 -23.53
N GLU A 146 23.17 15.36 -23.22
CA GLU A 146 22.34 14.47 -24.04
C GLU A 146 20.87 14.53 -23.60
N GLU A 147 19.98 14.41 -24.59
CA GLU A 147 18.53 14.32 -24.37
C GLU A 147 18.11 12.87 -24.18
N TYR A 148 17.30 12.63 -23.15
CA TYR A 148 16.74 11.33 -22.79
C TYR A 148 15.21 11.39 -22.78
N THR A 149 14.58 10.33 -23.27
CA THR A 149 13.13 10.13 -23.21
C THR A 149 12.80 9.18 -22.06
N VAL A 150 11.88 9.60 -21.19
CA VAL A 150 11.31 8.76 -20.14
C VAL A 150 9.86 8.47 -20.50
N ALA A 151 9.53 7.19 -20.67
CA ALA A 151 8.17 6.72 -20.89
C ALA A 151 7.71 5.93 -19.65
N VAL A 152 6.69 6.44 -18.95
CA VAL A 152 6.06 5.80 -17.80
C VAL A 152 4.68 5.32 -18.22
N ASN A 153 4.51 4.01 -18.39
CA ASN A 153 3.31 3.39 -18.97
C ASN A 153 2.90 4.10 -20.28
N ASN A 154 1.77 4.81 -20.28
CA ASN A 154 1.20 5.52 -21.43
C ASN A 154 1.57 7.01 -21.50
N VAL A 155 2.39 7.53 -20.58
CA VAL A 155 2.85 8.92 -20.53
C VAL A 155 4.34 8.97 -20.87
N SER A 156 4.79 10.00 -21.59
CA SER A 156 6.22 10.20 -21.85
C SER A 156 6.63 11.66 -21.83
N GLY A 157 7.91 11.91 -21.58
CA GLY A 157 8.53 13.23 -21.63
C GLY A 157 10.03 13.13 -21.88
N THR A 158 10.69 14.26 -22.13
CA THR A 158 12.13 14.31 -22.37
C THR A 158 12.83 15.23 -21.37
N PHE A 159 14.12 14.98 -21.14
CA PHE A 159 14.99 15.88 -20.37
C PHE A 159 16.42 15.89 -20.91
N ILE A 160 17.13 16.97 -20.66
CA ILE A 160 18.56 17.12 -20.99
C ILE A 160 19.37 16.90 -19.71
N ALA A 161 20.34 16.00 -19.74
CA ALA A 161 21.22 15.74 -18.62
C ALA A 161 22.19 16.91 -18.37
N GLN A 162 22.30 17.32 -17.10
CA GLN A 162 23.14 18.40 -16.56
C GLN A 162 24.41 17.88 -15.90
#